data_AF-A0A957ZKH9-F1
#
_entry.id   AF-A0A957ZKH9-F1
#
_cell.length_a   1.000
_cell.length_b   1.000
_cell.length_c   1.000
_cell.angle_alpha   90.00
_cell.angle_beta   90.00
_cell.angle_gamma   90.00
#
_symmetry.space_group_name_H-M   'P 1'
#
loop_
_entity.id
_entity.type
_entity.pdbx_description
1 polymer ?
#
loop_
_entity_poly.entity_id
_entity_poly.type
_entity_poly.pdbx_seq_one_letter_code
_entity_poly.pdbx_strand_id
1 'polypeptide(L)'
;EMRHLPAFVAEAGQVQPWVNQNSGWVQAMYGEIDAWNRQTANQQIRAAVLYRWPVLDRWYIDGKQEVVDDFRRALANDYRWRGASVVAAPVVEAEPAIEPEAPPVPEAAPAAEPASAAAPPVPLAPTKARKGRERKAPPVPAYAVEWVSDTFPPRLTAGQTIVVPISVRNIGSMTWSWGGGNPFRLGYRYYRNRKVLPLPPAKDLRTDVPDDVTPGQTVVIQARIALPDEPGNYTLELDLVQEGVTWFKERGATVLTRWLTVEPPQMDTQVARRDAVQLPVRLFTDISARLPRSAAPYARRNMNQVRYMVVSQTGAHPLLSLERIARAHVKRGYPGIAYDFVVDAAG
;
A
#
# COMPACT_ATOMS: atom_id res chain seq x y z
N GLU A 1 15.53 16.33 21.66
CA GLU A 1 15.56 14.86 21.78
C GLU A 1 14.51 14.38 22.78
N MET A 2 13.54 13.56 22.36
CA MET A 2 12.56 12.90 23.23
C MET A 2 12.76 11.37 23.29
N ARG A 3 13.86 10.86 22.69
CA ARG A 3 14.15 9.42 22.57
C ARG A 3 14.39 8.72 23.92
N HIS A 4 14.63 9.49 24.97
CA HIS A 4 14.75 9.00 26.35
C HIS A 4 13.39 8.80 27.03
N LEU A 5 12.30 9.34 26.46
CA LEU A 5 10.97 9.20 27.02
C LEU A 5 10.36 7.83 26.67
N PRO A 6 9.51 7.26 27.55
CA PRO A 6 8.73 6.09 27.22
C PRO A 6 7.82 6.32 26.01
N ALA A 7 7.72 5.32 25.14
CA ALA A 7 6.77 5.29 24.04
C ALA A 7 5.62 4.31 24.31
N PHE A 8 4.42 4.67 23.87
CA PHE A 8 3.22 3.85 23.92
C PHE A 8 2.62 3.77 22.53
N VAL A 9 2.24 2.56 22.11
CA VAL A 9 1.53 2.33 20.86
C VAL A 9 0.06 2.11 21.19
N ALA A 10 -0.79 2.98 20.69
CA ALA A 10 -2.23 2.83 20.76
C ALA A 10 -2.76 2.31 19.43
N GLU A 11 -3.90 1.64 19.49
CA GLU A 11 -4.64 1.16 18.32
C GLU A 11 -3.84 0.18 17.42
N ALA A 12 -3.09 -0.73 18.02
CA ALA A 12 -2.33 -1.75 17.30
C ALA A 12 -3.27 -2.78 16.66
N GLY A 13 -3.16 -3.00 15.35
CA GLY A 13 -4.00 -3.95 14.64
C GLY A 13 -3.43 -4.32 13.27
N GLN A 14 -4.06 -5.31 12.66
CA GLN A 14 -3.73 -5.79 11.32
C GLN A 14 -4.27 -4.82 10.25
N VAL A 15 -3.90 -5.04 8.99
CA VAL A 15 -4.52 -4.35 7.85
C VAL A 15 -5.94 -4.87 7.57
N GLN A 16 -6.24 -6.09 8.01
CA GLN A 16 -7.55 -6.72 7.86
C GLN A 16 -8.26 -6.81 9.21
N PRO A 17 -9.60 -6.80 9.23
CA PRO A 17 -10.37 -7.01 10.45
C PRO A 17 -9.99 -8.33 11.12
N TRP A 18 -10.02 -8.35 12.46
CA TRP A 18 -9.75 -9.60 13.19
C TRP A 18 -10.73 -10.67 12.76
N VAL A 19 -10.20 -11.82 12.36
CA VAL A 19 -10.95 -13.05 12.23
C VAL A 19 -10.80 -13.86 13.51
N ASN A 20 -11.76 -14.73 13.83
CA ASN A 20 -11.61 -15.63 14.98
C ASN A 20 -10.61 -16.75 14.63
N GLN A 21 -9.34 -16.39 14.54
CA GLN A 21 -8.23 -17.28 14.20
C GLN A 21 -6.97 -16.85 14.95
N ASN A 22 -6.21 -17.83 15.43
CA ASN A 22 -4.92 -17.60 16.04
C ASN A 22 -3.86 -17.57 14.94
N SER A 23 -3.63 -16.39 14.38
CA SER A 23 -2.63 -16.19 13.33
C SER A 23 -1.21 -16.05 13.87
N GLY A 24 -1.03 -15.99 15.20
CA GLY A 24 0.22 -15.67 15.85
C GLY A 24 0.64 -14.21 15.71
N TRP A 25 -0.22 -13.36 15.15
CA TRP A 25 0.11 -11.95 14.90
C TRP A 25 0.32 -11.18 16.20
N VAL A 26 -0.49 -11.44 17.23
CA VAL A 26 -0.37 -10.75 18.52
C VAL A 26 0.93 -11.14 19.22
N GLN A 27 1.27 -12.43 19.22
CA GLN A 27 2.56 -12.92 19.69
C GLN A 27 3.74 -12.29 18.93
N ALA A 28 3.67 -12.26 17.59
CA ALA A 28 4.72 -11.69 16.75
C ALA A 28 4.95 -10.21 17.04
N MET A 29 3.88 -9.42 17.17
CA MET A 29 3.95 -8.00 17.52
C MET A 29 4.64 -7.79 18.87
N TYR A 30 4.23 -8.49 19.94
CA TYR A 30 4.87 -8.32 21.25
C TYR A 30 6.33 -8.83 21.24
N GLY A 31 6.63 -9.91 20.52
CA GLY A 31 7.98 -10.40 20.34
C GLY A 31 8.89 -9.42 19.58
N GLU A 32 8.36 -8.75 18.56
CA GLU A 32 9.08 -7.71 17.82
C GLU A 32 9.35 -6.48 18.69
N ILE A 33 8.36 -6.04 19.49
CA ILE A 33 8.54 -4.95 20.45
C ILE A 33 9.61 -5.30 21.49
N ASP A 34 9.63 -6.54 21.98
CA ASP A 34 10.68 -7.00 22.90
C ASP A 34 12.06 -6.99 22.23
N ALA A 35 12.17 -7.53 21.00
CA ALA A 35 13.42 -7.49 20.22
C ALA A 35 13.91 -6.06 19.96
N TRP A 36 12.99 -5.14 19.62
CA TRP A 36 13.25 -3.72 19.47
C TRP A 36 13.77 -3.10 20.77
N ASN A 37 13.14 -3.41 21.91
CA ASN A 37 13.49 -2.87 23.22
C ASN A 37 14.84 -3.34 23.75
N ARG A 38 15.31 -4.53 23.32
CA ARG A 38 16.65 -5.06 23.66
C ARG A 38 17.79 -4.23 23.06
N GLN A 39 17.54 -3.54 21.95
CA GLN A 39 18.52 -2.65 21.35
C GLN A 39 18.60 -1.35 22.15
N THR A 40 19.79 -1.03 22.68
CA THR A 40 19.93 0.08 23.64
C THR A 40 19.73 1.45 23.02
N ALA A 41 20.04 1.60 21.73
CA ALA A 41 19.85 2.81 20.93
C ALA A 41 18.37 3.12 20.63
N ASN A 42 17.49 2.12 20.75
CA ASN A 42 16.08 2.29 20.44
C ASN A 42 15.33 2.97 21.57
N GLN A 43 14.37 3.81 21.19
CA GLN A 43 13.39 4.36 22.12
C GLN A 43 12.52 3.22 22.64
N GLN A 44 12.42 3.13 23.97
CA GLN A 44 11.77 2.03 24.64
C GLN A 44 10.25 2.15 24.57
N ILE A 45 9.60 1.14 24.00
CA ILE A 45 8.14 0.99 23.93
C ILE A 45 7.69 0.24 25.20
N ARG A 46 6.82 0.85 26.00
CA ARG A 46 6.36 0.27 27.27
C ARG A 46 5.01 -0.42 27.18
N ALA A 47 4.18 -0.05 26.22
CA ALA A 47 2.94 -0.76 25.95
C ALA A 47 2.55 -0.66 24.48
N ALA A 48 1.86 -1.69 24.00
CA ALA A 48 1.09 -1.69 22.77
C ALA A 48 -0.32 -2.20 23.10
N VAL A 49 -1.35 -1.45 22.73
CA VAL A 49 -2.75 -1.78 23.01
C VAL A 49 -3.45 -2.17 21.72
N LEU A 50 -4.10 -3.33 21.70
CA LEU A 50 -4.81 -3.85 20.53
C LEU A 50 -6.07 -3.02 20.21
N TYR A 51 -6.28 -2.72 18.92
CA TYR A 51 -7.51 -2.14 18.38
C TYR A 51 -8.41 -3.27 17.87
N ARG A 52 -9.58 -3.58 18.43
CA ARG A 52 -10.34 -2.92 19.50
C ARG A 52 -11.20 -3.95 20.23
N TRP A 53 -11.46 -3.76 21.52
CA TRP A 53 -12.22 -4.77 22.30
C TRP A 53 -13.72 -4.83 21.96
N PRO A 54 -14.53 -3.76 22.19
CA PRO A 54 -15.99 -3.86 22.09
C PRO A 54 -16.49 -3.98 20.65
N VAL A 55 -17.65 -4.62 20.48
CA VAL A 55 -18.36 -4.83 19.21
C VAL A 55 -19.05 -3.55 18.73
N LEU A 56 -18.30 -2.59 18.17
CA LEU A 56 -18.89 -1.39 17.54
C LEU A 56 -18.53 -1.24 16.05
N ASP A 57 -17.64 -2.05 15.50
CA ASP A 57 -17.36 -2.12 14.06
C ASP A 57 -16.76 -3.50 13.70
N ARG A 58 -16.34 -3.68 12.44
CA ARG A 58 -15.76 -4.95 11.94
C ARG A 58 -14.44 -5.36 12.61
N TRP A 59 -13.76 -4.47 13.31
CA TRP A 59 -12.44 -4.64 13.94
C TRP A 59 -12.50 -5.03 15.43
N TYR A 60 -13.66 -5.45 15.94
CA TYR A 60 -13.82 -5.90 17.32
C TYR A 60 -13.02 -7.18 17.64
N ILE A 61 -12.72 -7.42 18.91
CA ILE A 61 -12.05 -8.64 19.41
C ILE A 61 -12.98 -9.46 20.31
N ASP A 62 -13.95 -8.83 20.97
CA ASP A 62 -14.91 -9.53 21.83
C ASP A 62 -15.55 -10.74 21.12
N GLY A 63 -15.60 -11.89 21.78
CA GLY A 63 -16.06 -13.15 21.19
C GLY A 63 -15.08 -13.87 20.25
N LYS A 64 -13.94 -13.28 19.86
CA LYS A 64 -12.91 -13.93 19.03
C LYS A 64 -11.88 -14.67 19.88
N GLN A 65 -12.30 -15.82 20.43
CA GLN A 65 -11.49 -16.61 21.36
C GLN A 65 -10.08 -16.91 20.88
N GLU A 66 -9.90 -17.18 19.59
CA GLU A 66 -8.59 -17.50 19.02
C GLU A 66 -7.61 -16.31 19.03
N VAL A 67 -8.11 -15.09 18.90
CA VAL A 67 -7.32 -13.85 19.05
C VAL A 67 -6.99 -13.60 20.52
N VAL A 68 -7.95 -13.88 21.41
CA VAL A 68 -7.73 -13.79 22.86
C VAL A 68 -6.69 -14.83 23.30
N ASP A 69 -6.70 -16.02 22.74
CA ASP A 69 -5.70 -17.06 23.00
C ASP A 69 -4.31 -16.69 22.46
N ASP A 70 -4.23 -16.07 21.28
CA ASP A 70 -2.99 -15.47 20.76
C ASP A 70 -2.43 -14.43 21.75
N PHE A 71 -3.29 -13.55 22.26
CA PHE A 71 -2.91 -12.56 23.28
C PHE A 71 -2.46 -13.19 24.60
N ARG A 72 -3.19 -14.21 25.12
CA ARG A 72 -2.79 -14.95 26.32
C ARG A 72 -1.43 -15.62 26.16
N ARG A 73 -1.14 -16.20 24.99
CA ARG A 73 0.18 -16.78 24.68
C ARG A 73 1.27 -15.73 24.63
N ALA A 74 0.98 -14.54 24.09
CA ALA A 74 1.94 -13.44 24.13
C ALA A 74 2.26 -13.05 25.58
N LEU A 75 1.24 -12.91 26.44
CA LEU A 75 1.40 -12.59 27.87
C LEU A 75 2.11 -13.68 28.68
N ALA A 76 2.14 -14.94 28.19
CA ALA A 76 2.90 -16.00 28.83
C ALA A 76 4.42 -15.82 28.69
N ASN A 77 4.88 -14.91 27.83
CA ASN A 77 6.29 -14.54 27.71
C ASN A 77 6.65 -13.47 28.75
N ASP A 78 7.80 -13.63 29.41
CA ASP A 78 8.33 -12.66 30.38
C ASP A 78 9.06 -11.51 29.68
N TYR A 79 8.35 -10.77 28.82
CA TYR A 79 8.91 -9.59 28.14
C TYR A 79 9.13 -8.46 29.15
N ARG A 80 10.36 -7.95 29.21
CA ARG A 80 10.77 -6.93 30.19
C ARG A 80 11.45 -5.75 29.53
N TRP A 81 10.98 -4.56 29.84
CA TRP A 81 11.69 -3.34 29.45
C TRP A 81 12.84 -3.03 30.41
N ARG A 82 13.90 -2.42 29.88
CA ARG A 82 15.07 -1.96 30.64
C ARG A 82 14.65 -1.00 31.75
N GLY A 83 15.13 -1.24 32.97
CA GLY A 83 14.82 -0.41 34.13
C GLY A 83 13.46 -0.70 34.79
N ALA A 84 12.76 -1.78 34.39
CA ALA A 84 11.66 -2.33 35.16
C ALA A 84 12.19 -2.90 36.48
N SER A 85 12.31 -2.07 37.52
CA SER A 85 12.35 -2.58 38.89
C SER A 85 10.99 -3.23 39.19
N VAL A 86 11.03 -4.39 39.84
CA VAL A 86 9.82 -5.13 40.23
C VAL A 86 9.05 -4.28 41.24
N VAL A 87 8.09 -3.50 40.75
CA VAL A 87 7.00 -2.99 41.58
C VAL A 87 5.84 -3.93 41.33
N ALA A 88 5.57 -4.81 42.29
CA ALA A 88 4.38 -5.62 42.29
C ALA A 88 3.17 -4.69 42.04
N ALA A 89 2.44 -4.92 40.95
CA ALA A 89 1.29 -4.11 40.63
C ALA A 89 0.28 -4.20 41.79
N PRO A 90 -0.26 -3.07 42.28
CA PRO A 90 -1.43 -3.14 43.14
C PRO A 90 -2.57 -3.74 42.31
N VAL A 91 -3.29 -4.70 42.89
CA VAL A 91 -4.51 -5.26 42.33
C VAL A 91 -5.50 -4.09 42.21
N VAL A 92 -5.75 -3.64 40.98
CA VAL A 92 -6.80 -2.65 40.71
C VAL A 92 -8.09 -3.43 40.54
N GLU A 93 -8.95 -3.37 41.56
CA GLU A 93 -10.33 -3.84 41.47
C GLU A 93 -11.04 -3.09 40.33
N ALA A 94 -11.72 -3.84 39.47
CA ALA A 94 -12.38 -3.31 38.29
C ALA A 94 -13.52 -2.35 38.69
N GLU A 95 -13.35 -1.06 38.40
CA GLU A 95 -14.48 -0.12 38.35
C GLU A 95 -15.36 -0.43 37.12
N PRO A 96 -16.69 -0.26 37.23
CA PRO A 96 -17.63 -0.72 36.22
C PRO A 96 -17.58 0.16 34.95
N ALA A 97 -17.74 -0.49 33.81
CA ALA A 97 -17.79 0.13 32.50
C ALA A 97 -18.94 1.14 32.38
N ILE A 98 -18.63 2.35 31.92
CA ILE A 98 -19.63 3.34 31.49
C ILE A 98 -20.08 2.93 30.08
N GLU A 99 -21.35 2.53 29.92
CA GLU A 99 -21.99 2.27 28.62
C GLU A 99 -22.09 3.55 27.79
N PRO A 100 -21.76 3.53 26.48
CA PRO A 100 -21.99 4.67 25.61
C PRO A 100 -23.45 4.69 25.14
N GLU A 101 -24.16 5.75 25.51
CA GLU A 101 -25.51 6.08 25.05
C GLU A 101 -25.51 6.41 23.53
N ALA A 102 -26.44 5.80 22.79
CA ALA A 102 -26.56 5.97 21.34
C ALA A 102 -27.31 7.26 20.96
N PRO A 103 -26.87 8.04 19.96
CA PRO A 103 -27.67 9.14 19.42
C PRO A 103 -28.71 8.64 18.37
N PRO A 104 -29.87 9.32 18.24
CA PRO A 104 -31.01 8.84 17.46
C PRO A 104 -30.93 9.15 15.95
N VAL A 105 -31.66 8.36 15.16
CA VAL A 105 -31.91 8.51 13.71
C VAL A 105 -33.26 9.23 13.50
N PRO A 106 -33.37 10.13 12.50
CA PRO A 106 -34.41 9.98 11.45
C PRO A 106 -33.91 10.51 10.08
N GLU A 107 -34.51 10.35 8.89
CA GLU A 107 -35.50 9.48 8.22
C GLU A 107 -35.45 9.92 6.72
N ALA A 108 -35.74 9.02 5.78
CA ALA A 108 -35.70 9.26 4.31
C ALA A 108 -36.89 10.12 3.81
N ALA A 109 -36.82 10.87 2.71
CA ALA A 109 -37.10 10.46 1.30
C ALA A 109 -37.40 11.74 0.45
N PRO A 110 -37.72 11.72 -0.87
CA PRO A 110 -37.47 10.74 -1.94
C PRO A 110 -36.84 11.34 -3.23
N ALA A 111 -36.63 10.47 -4.22
CA ALA A 111 -36.16 10.69 -5.58
C ALA A 111 -37.22 11.27 -6.55
N ALA A 112 -36.76 11.80 -7.68
CA ALA A 112 -37.57 12.01 -8.89
C ALA A 112 -36.75 11.76 -10.18
N GLU A 113 -37.29 10.89 -11.02
CA GLU A 113 -37.03 10.69 -12.46
C GLU A 113 -38.40 10.31 -13.09
N PRO A 114 -38.58 10.26 -14.42
CA PRO A 114 -38.12 11.13 -15.51
C PRO A 114 -39.31 11.51 -16.45
N ALA A 115 -39.07 12.24 -17.55
CA ALA A 115 -40.07 12.42 -18.62
C ALA A 115 -39.49 12.29 -20.05
N SER A 116 -40.05 11.30 -20.78
CA SER A 116 -40.15 11.04 -22.24
C SER A 116 -40.58 12.27 -23.08
N ALA A 117 -40.51 12.38 -24.42
CA ALA A 117 -40.07 11.56 -25.56
C ALA A 117 -40.18 12.40 -26.88
N ALA A 118 -39.32 12.09 -27.88
CA ALA A 118 -39.49 11.98 -29.35
C ALA A 118 -40.12 13.16 -30.19
N ALA A 119 -39.89 13.43 -31.49
CA ALA A 119 -39.30 12.77 -32.69
C ALA A 119 -39.10 13.84 -33.86
N PRO A 120 -38.91 13.53 -35.18
CA PRO A 120 -37.66 13.76 -35.96
C PRO A 120 -37.84 14.61 -37.28
N PRO A 121 -37.19 14.34 -38.46
CA PRO A 121 -36.00 15.03 -39.00
C PRO A 121 -36.20 15.68 -40.41
N VAL A 122 -35.13 16.27 -41.01
CA VAL A 122 -35.09 16.73 -42.42
C VAL A 122 -33.76 16.32 -43.10
N PRO A 123 -33.75 15.84 -44.38
CA PRO A 123 -32.57 15.23 -45.04
C PRO A 123 -31.88 16.13 -46.09
N LEU A 124 -30.72 15.67 -46.62
CA LEU A 124 -30.18 15.75 -48.01
C LEU A 124 -28.65 15.47 -47.98
N ALA A 125 -28.14 14.28 -48.38
CA ALA A 125 -27.76 13.83 -49.75
C ALA A 125 -26.27 14.10 -50.14
N PRO A 126 -25.63 13.27 -51.00
CA PRO A 126 -24.31 12.68 -50.74
C PRO A 126 -23.15 13.22 -51.59
N THR A 127 -21.90 12.97 -51.19
CA THR A 127 -20.71 13.15 -52.04
C THR A 127 -19.85 11.88 -52.11
N LYS A 128 -19.32 11.67 -53.33
CA LYS A 128 -18.93 10.41 -53.94
C LYS A 128 -17.64 9.79 -53.39
N ALA A 129 -17.68 8.47 -53.20
CA ALA A 129 -16.52 7.63 -52.92
C ALA A 129 -15.55 7.57 -54.13
N ARG A 130 -14.27 7.86 -53.88
CA ARG A 130 -13.16 7.44 -54.76
C ARG A 130 -12.72 6.05 -54.33
N LYS A 131 -12.83 5.07 -55.25
CA LYS A 131 -12.32 3.70 -55.07
C LYS A 131 -10.79 3.71 -54.99
N GLY A 132 -10.25 3.62 -53.78
CA GLY A 132 -8.86 3.25 -53.52
C GLY A 132 -8.76 1.73 -53.38
N ARG A 133 -7.85 1.12 -54.15
CA ARG A 133 -7.49 -0.31 -54.09
C ARG A 133 -7.35 -0.78 -52.64
N GLU A 134 -8.12 -1.81 -52.26
CA GLU A 134 -7.92 -2.54 -51.01
C GLU A 134 -6.52 -3.16 -50.99
N ARG A 135 -5.59 -2.51 -50.29
CA ARG A 135 -4.43 -3.22 -49.75
C ARG A 135 -4.98 -4.20 -48.73
N LYS A 136 -5.03 -5.48 -49.08
CA LYS A 136 -5.35 -6.57 -48.15
C LYS A 136 -4.45 -6.38 -46.92
N ALA A 137 -5.02 -5.94 -45.81
CA ALA A 137 -4.27 -5.73 -44.58
C ALA A 137 -3.56 -7.04 -44.23
N PRO A 138 -2.28 -7.02 -43.83
CA PRO A 138 -1.62 -8.23 -43.38
C PRO A 138 -2.46 -8.87 -42.27
N PRO A 139 -2.57 -10.22 -42.24
CA PRO A 139 -3.37 -10.90 -41.23
C PRO A 139 -2.86 -10.53 -39.83
N VAL A 140 -3.80 -10.23 -38.92
CA VAL A 140 -3.47 -9.82 -37.54
C VAL A 140 -2.76 -10.99 -36.85
N PRO A 141 -1.53 -10.79 -36.33
CA PRO A 141 -0.79 -11.85 -35.64
C PRO A 141 -1.57 -12.40 -34.44
N ALA A 142 -1.42 -13.69 -34.16
CA ALA A 142 -2.10 -14.34 -33.03
C ALA A 142 -1.60 -13.80 -31.67
N TYR A 143 -0.28 -13.70 -31.53
CA TYR A 143 0.40 -13.19 -30.33
C TYR A 143 0.91 -11.79 -30.61
N ALA A 144 0.15 -10.78 -30.19
CA ALA A 144 0.59 -9.40 -30.29
C ALA A 144 0.03 -8.55 -29.16
N VAL A 145 0.91 -7.70 -28.62
CA VAL A 145 0.64 -6.82 -27.49
C VAL A 145 1.16 -5.43 -27.80
N GLU A 146 0.40 -4.42 -27.41
CA GLU A 146 0.82 -3.03 -27.40
C GLU A 146 1.00 -2.59 -25.95
N TRP A 147 2.18 -2.05 -25.62
CA TRP A 147 2.48 -1.52 -24.29
C TRP A 147 2.05 -0.06 -24.23
N VAL A 148 1.02 0.23 -23.44
CA VAL A 148 0.37 1.54 -23.40
C VAL A 148 1.05 2.46 -22.39
N SER A 149 1.29 1.96 -21.18
CA SER A 149 1.99 2.72 -20.14
C SER A 149 2.60 1.82 -19.06
N ASP A 150 3.65 2.32 -18.41
CA ASP A 150 4.32 1.69 -17.29
C ASP A 150 4.71 2.75 -16.25
N THR A 151 4.49 2.48 -14.96
CA THR A 151 4.82 3.41 -13.87
C THR A 151 5.74 2.76 -12.84
N PHE A 152 7.05 2.81 -13.10
CA PHE A 152 8.06 2.30 -12.17
C PHE A 152 8.31 3.27 -11.01
N PRO A 153 8.57 2.75 -9.80
CA PRO A 153 9.06 3.57 -8.69
C PRO A 153 10.37 4.29 -9.06
N PRO A 154 10.59 5.53 -8.58
CA PRO A 154 11.78 6.31 -8.92
C PRO A 154 13.07 5.76 -8.30
N ARG A 155 12.95 4.92 -7.25
CA ARG A 155 14.08 4.25 -6.59
C ARG A 155 13.81 2.76 -6.49
N LEU A 156 14.83 1.97 -6.81
CA LEU A 156 14.77 0.52 -6.85
C LEU A 156 15.89 -0.03 -5.97
N THR A 157 15.55 -0.78 -4.93
CA THR A 157 16.56 -1.28 -3.98
C THR A 157 16.87 -2.75 -4.26
N ALA A 158 18.13 -3.12 -4.21
CA ALA A 158 18.56 -4.49 -4.47
C ALA A 158 17.85 -5.50 -3.54
N GLY A 159 17.43 -6.62 -4.10
CA GLY A 159 16.76 -7.73 -3.39
C GLY A 159 15.27 -7.55 -3.10
N GLN A 160 14.67 -6.37 -3.35
CA GLN A 160 13.25 -6.14 -3.09
C GLN A 160 12.34 -6.71 -4.18
N THR A 161 11.08 -7.01 -3.83
CA THR A 161 10.02 -7.27 -4.81
C THR A 161 9.10 -6.06 -4.89
N ILE A 162 8.95 -5.49 -6.08
CA ILE A 162 8.09 -4.34 -6.36
C ILE A 162 6.82 -4.76 -7.07
N VAL A 163 5.79 -3.92 -7.01
CA VAL A 163 4.57 -4.04 -7.81
C VAL A 163 4.49 -2.83 -8.75
N VAL A 164 4.39 -3.08 -10.05
CA VAL A 164 4.40 -2.05 -11.09
C VAL A 164 3.12 -2.15 -11.90
N PRO A 165 2.27 -1.11 -11.96
CA PRO A 165 1.12 -1.12 -12.85
C PRO A 165 1.58 -0.96 -14.30
N ILE A 166 1.27 -1.96 -15.14
CA ILE A 166 1.61 -2.00 -16.57
C ILE A 166 0.31 -2.08 -17.38
N SER A 167 0.03 -1.05 -18.18
CA SER A 167 -1.12 -1.01 -19.08
C SER A 167 -0.74 -1.60 -20.43
N VAL A 168 -1.47 -2.62 -20.86
CA VAL A 168 -1.26 -3.32 -22.14
C VAL A 168 -2.56 -3.44 -22.90
N ARG A 169 -2.47 -3.43 -24.24
CA ARG A 169 -3.59 -3.66 -25.14
C ARG A 169 -3.36 -4.91 -25.96
N ASN A 170 -4.37 -5.75 -26.05
CA ASN A 170 -4.36 -6.90 -26.93
C ASN A 170 -4.60 -6.43 -28.37
N ILE A 171 -3.56 -6.48 -29.19
CA ILE A 171 -3.64 -6.14 -30.64
C ILE A 171 -3.53 -7.40 -31.50
N GLY A 172 -3.52 -8.59 -30.87
CA GLY A 172 -3.53 -9.87 -31.55
C GLY A 172 -4.94 -10.35 -31.87
N SER A 173 -5.02 -11.53 -32.48
CA SER A 173 -6.30 -12.19 -32.80
C SER A 173 -6.78 -13.19 -31.73
N MET A 174 -5.97 -13.52 -30.73
CA MET A 174 -6.33 -14.44 -29.65
C MET A 174 -6.80 -13.71 -28.39
N THR A 175 -7.80 -14.26 -27.70
CA THR A 175 -8.14 -13.86 -26.33
C THR A 175 -7.08 -14.39 -25.37
N TRP A 176 -6.59 -13.54 -24.47
CA TRP A 176 -5.68 -13.94 -23.40
C TRP A 176 -6.50 -14.44 -22.23
N SER A 177 -6.52 -15.75 -22.01
CA SER A 177 -7.25 -16.33 -20.88
C SER A 177 -6.48 -16.15 -19.57
N TRP A 178 -7.17 -15.67 -18.55
CA TRP A 178 -6.64 -15.52 -17.20
C TRP A 178 -6.40 -16.87 -16.52
N GLY A 179 -7.28 -17.84 -16.76
CA GLY A 179 -7.24 -19.17 -16.14
C GLY A 179 -7.16 -20.33 -17.13
N GLY A 180 -7.30 -21.56 -16.63
CA GLY A 180 -7.26 -22.79 -17.43
C GLY A 180 -5.89 -23.45 -17.48
N GLY A 181 -5.69 -24.39 -18.42
CA GLY A 181 -4.47 -25.19 -18.50
C GLY A 181 -3.23 -24.43 -18.99
N ASN A 182 -3.42 -23.35 -19.78
CA ASN A 182 -2.35 -22.54 -20.35
C ASN A 182 -2.69 -21.05 -20.20
N PRO A 183 -2.70 -20.51 -18.97
CA PRO A 183 -3.04 -19.12 -18.72
C PRO A 183 -2.00 -18.17 -19.31
N PHE A 184 -2.43 -16.95 -19.60
CA PHE A 184 -1.55 -15.87 -20.05
C PHE A 184 -1.04 -15.09 -18.84
N ARG A 185 0.28 -14.89 -18.79
CA ARG A 185 0.97 -14.20 -17.70
C ARG A 185 1.96 -13.19 -18.23
N LEU A 186 2.28 -12.22 -17.40
CA LEU A 186 3.39 -11.32 -17.59
C LEU A 186 4.62 -11.88 -16.89
N GLY A 187 5.72 -12.03 -17.64
CA GLY A 187 7.03 -12.41 -17.14
C GLY A 187 8.08 -11.35 -17.44
N TYR A 188 9.27 -11.54 -16.88
CA TYR A 188 10.39 -10.64 -17.12
C TYR A 188 11.72 -11.37 -17.14
N ARG A 189 12.72 -10.72 -17.75
CA ARG A 189 14.12 -11.12 -17.74
C ARG A 189 15.00 -9.90 -17.50
N TYR A 190 16.11 -10.11 -16.78
CA TYR A 190 17.13 -9.09 -16.62
C TYR A 190 18.29 -9.33 -17.57
N TYR A 191 18.92 -8.24 -17.98
CA TYR A 191 20.20 -8.24 -18.67
C TYR A 191 21.15 -7.30 -17.95
N ARG A 192 22.42 -7.71 -17.87
CA ARG A 192 23.54 -6.88 -17.42
C ARG A 192 24.63 -6.98 -18.47
N ASN A 193 25.13 -5.84 -18.95
CA ASN A 193 26.13 -5.79 -20.02
C ASN A 193 25.75 -6.61 -21.26
N ARG A 194 24.47 -6.53 -21.68
CA ARG A 194 23.87 -7.29 -22.80
C ARG A 194 23.84 -8.82 -22.65
N LYS A 195 24.20 -9.37 -21.49
CA LYS A 195 24.04 -10.79 -21.16
C LYS A 195 22.81 -10.98 -20.28
N VAL A 196 22.06 -12.05 -20.51
CA VAL A 196 20.93 -12.44 -19.64
C VAL A 196 21.48 -12.71 -18.24
N LEU A 197 20.85 -12.12 -17.23
CA LEU A 197 21.06 -12.42 -15.83
C LEU A 197 20.01 -13.44 -15.40
N PRO A 198 20.37 -14.72 -15.18
CA PRO A 198 19.43 -15.72 -14.71
C PRO A 198 18.98 -15.37 -13.28
N LEU A 199 17.68 -15.50 -13.01
CA LEU A 199 17.12 -15.35 -11.67
C LEU A 199 16.90 -16.72 -11.04
N PRO A 200 17.05 -16.85 -9.71
CA PRO A 200 16.63 -18.06 -9.01
C PRO A 200 15.10 -18.22 -9.11
N PRO A 201 14.55 -19.45 -9.03
CA PRO A 201 13.10 -19.70 -9.19
C PRO A 201 12.22 -18.87 -8.26
N ALA A 202 12.67 -18.60 -7.02
CA ALA A 202 11.95 -17.76 -6.05
C ALA A 202 11.77 -16.29 -6.51
N LYS A 203 12.53 -15.86 -7.52
CA LYS A 203 12.53 -14.50 -8.07
C LYS A 203 12.13 -14.44 -9.54
N ASP A 204 11.86 -15.57 -10.21
CA ASP A 204 11.26 -15.58 -11.56
C ASP A 204 9.74 -15.55 -11.43
N LEU A 205 9.22 -14.40 -11.00
CA LEU A 205 7.80 -14.24 -10.75
C LEU A 205 7.02 -14.14 -12.07
N ARG A 206 5.85 -14.78 -12.11
CA ARG A 206 4.85 -14.61 -13.16
C ARG A 206 3.64 -13.91 -12.56
N THR A 207 3.13 -12.90 -13.25
CA THR A 207 1.93 -12.17 -12.82
C THR A 207 0.79 -12.53 -13.76
N ASP A 208 -0.31 -13.05 -13.23
CA ASP A 208 -1.51 -13.30 -14.03
C ASP A 208 -2.07 -11.98 -14.59
N VAL A 209 -2.65 -12.04 -15.79
CA VAL A 209 -3.56 -10.96 -16.24
C VAL A 209 -4.73 -10.87 -15.24
N PRO A 210 -5.43 -9.74 -15.07
CA PRO A 210 -6.49 -9.68 -14.04
C PRO A 210 -7.78 -10.41 -14.45
N ASP A 211 -8.07 -10.49 -15.75
CA ASP A 211 -9.25 -11.12 -16.34
C ASP A 211 -8.94 -11.58 -17.78
N ASP A 212 -9.88 -12.26 -18.44
CA ASP A 212 -9.78 -12.59 -19.86
C ASP A 212 -9.71 -11.31 -20.73
N VAL A 213 -8.69 -11.22 -21.59
CA VAL A 213 -8.42 -10.03 -22.41
C VAL A 213 -8.70 -10.32 -23.88
N THR A 214 -9.84 -9.84 -24.37
CA THR A 214 -10.26 -10.02 -25.76
C THR A 214 -9.45 -9.16 -26.75
N PRO A 215 -9.38 -9.52 -28.04
CA PRO A 215 -8.77 -8.68 -29.06
C PRO A 215 -9.30 -7.23 -29.04
N GLY A 216 -8.39 -6.26 -29.01
CA GLY A 216 -8.67 -4.82 -28.95
C GLY A 216 -8.79 -4.24 -27.54
N GLN A 217 -8.95 -5.08 -26.52
CA GLN A 217 -9.13 -4.68 -25.11
C GLN A 217 -7.80 -4.23 -24.47
N THR A 218 -7.89 -3.21 -23.63
CA THR A 218 -6.78 -2.71 -22.80
C THR A 218 -7.00 -3.13 -21.35
N VAL A 219 -5.94 -3.54 -20.67
CA VAL A 219 -5.96 -4.00 -19.28
C VAL A 219 -4.74 -3.48 -18.51
N VAL A 220 -4.87 -3.31 -17.19
CA VAL A 220 -3.76 -2.96 -16.30
C VAL A 220 -3.35 -4.17 -15.47
N ILE A 221 -2.10 -4.59 -15.60
CA ILE A 221 -1.50 -5.71 -14.88
C ILE A 221 -0.66 -5.16 -13.72
N GLN A 222 -0.91 -5.63 -12.50
CA GLN A 222 -0.12 -5.28 -11.31
C GLN A 222 1.16 -6.15 -11.23
N ALA A 223 2.12 -5.88 -12.11
CA ALA A 223 3.31 -6.70 -12.34
C ALA A 223 4.17 -6.82 -11.07
N ARG A 224 4.31 -8.04 -10.53
CA ARG A 224 5.22 -8.34 -9.43
C ARG A 224 6.61 -8.64 -9.98
N ILE A 225 7.60 -7.81 -9.63
CA ILE A 225 8.96 -7.89 -10.18
C ILE A 225 9.95 -7.95 -9.02
N ALA A 226 10.72 -9.03 -8.92
CA ALA A 226 11.81 -9.18 -7.96
C ALA A 226 13.11 -8.57 -8.52
N LEU A 227 13.64 -7.56 -7.85
CA LEU A 227 14.87 -6.88 -8.21
C LEU A 227 16.10 -7.78 -7.92
N PRO A 228 17.18 -7.67 -8.72
CA PRO A 228 18.46 -8.35 -8.46
C PRO A 228 19.04 -8.02 -7.08
N ASP A 229 19.76 -8.96 -6.47
CA ASP A 229 20.42 -8.76 -5.16
C ASP A 229 21.64 -7.85 -5.24
N GLU A 230 22.28 -7.80 -6.41
CA GLU A 230 23.41 -6.92 -6.64
C GLU A 230 22.94 -5.55 -7.11
N PRO A 231 23.41 -4.45 -6.48
CA PRO A 231 23.17 -3.12 -7.00
C PRO A 231 23.87 -2.91 -8.35
N GLY A 232 23.31 -2.02 -9.16
CA GLY A 232 23.87 -1.63 -10.45
C GLY A 232 22.80 -1.34 -11.50
N ASN A 233 23.26 -1.11 -12.71
CA ASN A 233 22.40 -0.86 -13.85
C ASN A 233 22.01 -2.16 -14.55
N TYR A 234 20.71 -2.32 -14.80
CA TYR A 234 20.13 -3.48 -15.45
C TYR A 234 19.20 -3.03 -16.56
N THR A 235 19.07 -3.88 -17.58
CA THR A 235 17.97 -3.78 -18.54
C THR A 235 16.92 -4.81 -18.16
N LEU A 236 15.72 -4.35 -17.83
CA LEU A 236 14.55 -5.18 -17.62
C LEU A 236 13.82 -5.34 -18.95
N GLU A 237 13.51 -6.57 -19.32
CA GLU A 237 12.66 -6.92 -20.45
C GLU A 237 11.40 -7.59 -19.92
N LEU A 238 10.25 -6.99 -20.19
CA LEU A 238 8.92 -7.51 -19.87
C LEU A 238 8.31 -8.11 -21.14
N ASP A 239 7.75 -9.31 -21.00
CA ASP A 239 7.12 -10.03 -22.11
C ASP A 239 5.91 -10.83 -21.61
N LEU A 240 4.89 -10.94 -22.45
CA LEU A 240 3.75 -11.82 -22.19
C LEU A 240 4.13 -13.26 -22.54
N VAL A 241 3.60 -14.20 -21.77
CA VAL A 241 3.80 -15.63 -21.97
C VAL A 241 2.47 -16.34 -21.89
N GLN A 242 2.24 -17.27 -22.80
CA GLN A 242 1.22 -18.31 -22.61
C GLN A 242 1.90 -19.50 -21.95
N GLU A 243 1.55 -19.77 -20.69
CA GLU A 243 2.22 -20.76 -19.86
C GLU A 243 2.20 -22.15 -20.49
N GLY A 244 3.36 -22.80 -20.53
CA GLY A 244 3.54 -24.11 -21.18
C GLY A 244 3.51 -24.10 -22.71
N VAL A 245 3.36 -22.95 -23.37
CA VAL A 245 3.26 -22.83 -24.84
C VAL A 245 4.39 -22.01 -25.44
N THR A 246 4.42 -20.69 -25.22
CA THR A 246 5.39 -19.80 -25.88
C THR A 246 5.40 -18.40 -25.26
N TRP A 247 6.53 -17.72 -25.37
CA TRP A 247 6.64 -16.29 -25.12
C TRP A 247 6.17 -15.49 -26.34
N PHE A 248 5.57 -14.32 -26.13
CA PHE A 248 5.06 -13.48 -27.21
C PHE A 248 6.21 -13.00 -28.13
N LYS A 249 7.38 -12.70 -27.58
CA LYS A 249 8.56 -12.34 -28.38
C LYS A 249 9.03 -13.44 -29.33
N GLU A 250 8.86 -14.71 -28.96
CA GLU A 250 9.22 -15.86 -29.83
C GLU A 250 8.29 -15.95 -31.04
N ARG A 251 7.14 -15.29 -30.98
CA ARG A 251 6.15 -15.15 -32.05
C ARG A 251 6.23 -13.79 -32.76
N GLY A 252 7.25 -12.98 -32.45
CA GLY A 252 7.53 -11.71 -33.10
C GLY A 252 6.84 -10.50 -32.48
N ALA A 253 6.21 -10.63 -31.30
CA ALA A 253 5.65 -9.49 -30.58
C ALA A 253 6.76 -8.60 -29.99
N THR A 254 6.44 -7.33 -29.78
CA THR A 254 7.35 -6.38 -29.13
C THR A 254 7.35 -6.58 -27.61
N VAL A 255 8.55 -6.54 -27.03
CA VAL A 255 8.76 -6.56 -25.57
C VAL A 255 8.86 -5.14 -25.04
N LEU A 256 8.55 -4.94 -23.75
CA LEU A 256 8.80 -3.68 -23.06
C LEU A 256 10.18 -3.72 -22.41
N THR A 257 11.07 -2.84 -22.85
CA THR A 257 12.44 -2.75 -22.34
C THR A 257 12.60 -1.50 -21.48
N ARG A 258 13.12 -1.65 -20.25
CA ARG A 258 13.42 -0.56 -19.32
C ARG A 258 14.84 -0.60 -18.78
N TRP A 259 15.44 0.58 -18.68
CA TRP A 259 16.73 0.77 -18.00
C TRP A 259 16.47 1.07 -16.54
N LEU A 260 17.02 0.23 -15.66
CA LEU A 260 16.84 0.33 -14.22
C LEU A 260 18.19 0.55 -13.55
N THR A 261 18.23 1.47 -12.59
CA THR A 261 19.33 1.60 -11.64
C THR A 261 18.86 1.04 -10.30
N VAL A 262 19.45 -0.08 -9.89
CA VAL A 262 19.18 -0.74 -8.62
C VAL A 262 20.23 -0.26 -7.62
N GLU A 263 19.79 0.38 -6.56
CA GLU A 263 20.61 0.94 -5.51
C GLU A 263 20.92 -0.10 -4.43
N PRO A 264 22.09 -0.03 -3.77
CA PRO A 264 22.38 -0.91 -2.65
C PRO A 264 21.36 -0.70 -1.53
N PRO A 265 20.98 -1.75 -0.78
CA PRO A 265 20.26 -1.55 0.46
C PRO A 265 21.10 -0.65 1.36
N GLN A 266 20.53 0.48 1.79
CA GLN A 266 21.25 1.40 2.67
C GLN A 266 21.53 0.67 4.00
N MET A 267 22.78 0.27 4.21
CA MET A 267 23.24 -0.18 5.52
C MET A 267 23.39 1.07 6.40
N ASP A 268 22.75 1.08 7.56
CA ASP A 268 22.84 2.15 8.54
C ASP A 268 24.29 2.33 9.02
N THR A 269 25.02 3.26 8.43
CA THR A 269 26.33 3.72 8.92
C THR A 269 26.14 4.72 10.06
N GLN A 270 25.70 4.23 11.22
CA GLN A 270 25.58 4.99 12.47
C GLN A 270 26.61 4.52 13.52
N VAL A 271 27.91 4.46 13.17
CA VAL A 271 28.98 4.22 14.17
C VAL A 271 30.18 5.18 14.05
N ALA A 272 30.32 5.98 12.98
CA ALA A 272 31.50 6.85 12.84
C ALA A 272 31.14 8.35 12.72
N ARG A 273 31.36 9.07 13.85
CA ARG A 273 31.62 10.52 13.96
C ARG A 273 30.38 11.41 13.80
N ARG A 274 29.75 11.92 14.88
CA ARG A 274 30.25 13.05 15.71
C ARG A 274 31.02 14.07 14.87
N ASP A 275 30.27 14.87 14.12
CA ASP A 275 30.36 16.34 14.08
C ASP A 275 29.78 16.83 12.73
N ALA A 276 28.68 17.59 12.83
CA ALA A 276 27.95 18.29 11.76
C ALA A 276 27.33 17.45 10.61
N VAL A 277 26.02 17.20 10.67
CA VAL A 277 25.23 16.78 9.48
C VAL A 277 23.96 17.62 9.36
N GLN A 278 23.90 18.39 8.28
CA GLN A 278 22.68 18.89 7.66
C GLN A 278 22.26 17.86 6.59
N LEU A 279 21.15 17.16 6.80
CA LEU A 279 20.67 16.04 5.96
C LEU A 279 20.14 16.52 4.58
N PRO A 280 20.39 15.80 3.46
CA PRO A 280 19.93 16.22 2.13
C PRO A 280 18.64 15.52 1.61
N VAL A 281 17.89 14.77 2.43
CA VAL A 281 16.60 14.17 2.00
C VAL A 281 15.47 14.74 2.85
N ARG A 282 14.45 15.34 2.20
CA ARG A 282 13.22 15.73 2.91
C ARG A 282 12.46 14.45 3.29
N LEU A 283 12.66 13.99 4.52
CA LEU A 283 11.95 12.85 5.14
C LEU A 283 10.42 13.01 5.16
N PHE A 284 9.95 14.25 5.06
CA PHE A 284 8.55 14.60 4.96
C PHE A 284 8.44 15.94 4.23
N THR A 285 7.35 16.12 3.48
CA THR A 285 7.00 17.45 2.96
C THR A 285 6.04 18.09 3.95
N ASP A 286 6.46 19.17 4.60
CA ASP A 286 5.56 19.94 5.44
C ASP A 286 4.50 20.64 4.57
N ILE A 287 3.29 20.10 4.63
CA ILE A 287 2.09 20.64 3.98
C ILE A 287 1.18 21.36 4.97
N SER A 288 1.56 21.47 6.25
CA SER A 288 0.70 21.96 7.33
C SER A 288 0.25 23.41 7.13
N ALA A 289 1.02 24.21 6.37
CA ALA A 289 0.67 25.58 6.00
C ALA A 289 -0.26 25.68 4.78
N ARG A 290 -0.38 24.60 3.97
CA ARG A 290 -1.27 24.54 2.79
C ARG A 290 -2.66 24.04 3.13
N LEU A 291 -2.81 23.39 4.28
CA LEU A 291 -4.07 22.87 4.75
C LEU A 291 -4.93 23.96 5.41
N PRO A 292 -6.26 23.82 5.39
CA PRO A 292 -7.19 24.68 6.15
C PRO A 292 -6.85 24.78 7.64
N ARG A 293 -6.80 26.00 8.17
CA ARG A 293 -6.49 26.32 9.57
C ARG A 293 -7.33 27.49 10.08
N SER A 294 -7.49 27.55 11.39
CA SER A 294 -8.03 28.73 12.05
C SER A 294 -6.93 29.80 12.24
N ALA A 295 -7.32 31.02 12.60
CA ALA A 295 -6.37 32.06 12.98
C ALA A 295 -5.65 31.78 14.32
N ALA A 296 -6.23 30.93 15.18
CA ALA A 296 -5.62 30.54 16.43
C ALA A 296 -4.58 29.43 16.20
N PRO A 297 -3.35 29.53 16.76
CA PRO A 297 -2.37 28.44 16.70
C PRO A 297 -2.66 27.35 17.73
N TYR A 298 -2.01 26.19 17.57
CA TYR A 298 -1.95 25.20 18.65
C TYR A 298 -1.16 25.74 19.84
N ALA A 299 -1.60 25.40 21.05
CA ALA A 299 -0.88 25.71 22.27
C ALA A 299 0.52 25.07 22.21
N ARG A 300 1.57 25.86 22.45
CA ARG A 300 2.93 25.34 22.54
C ARG A 300 3.16 24.74 23.91
N ARG A 301 3.65 23.50 23.95
CA ARG A 301 4.09 22.82 25.17
C ARG A 301 5.61 22.85 25.24
N ASN A 302 6.17 23.11 26.42
CA ASN A 302 7.61 23.02 26.60
C ASN A 302 8.02 21.54 26.56
N MET A 303 9.12 21.21 25.89
CA MET A 303 9.59 19.83 25.76
C MET A 303 9.88 19.19 27.11
N ASN A 304 10.27 19.97 28.12
CA ASN A 304 10.49 19.47 29.48
C ASN A 304 9.19 19.02 30.20
N GLN A 305 8.02 19.39 29.69
CA GLN A 305 6.72 18.94 30.19
C GLN A 305 6.25 17.65 29.53
N VAL A 306 6.92 17.20 28.46
CA VAL A 306 6.59 15.96 27.77
C VAL A 306 7.17 14.80 28.57
N ARG A 307 6.29 13.92 29.04
CA ARG A 307 6.67 12.74 29.84
C ARG A 307 6.63 11.45 29.04
N TYR A 308 5.81 11.39 28.00
CA TYR A 308 5.52 10.19 27.23
C TYR A 308 5.33 10.55 25.76
N MET A 309 5.69 9.62 24.90
CA MET A 309 5.32 9.62 23.49
C MET A 309 4.20 8.62 23.28
N VAL A 310 3.10 9.04 22.66
CA VAL A 310 2.03 8.13 22.25
C VAL A 310 1.96 8.15 20.74
N VAL A 311 2.14 6.99 20.13
CA VAL A 311 1.93 6.78 18.70
C VAL A 311 0.55 6.18 18.56
N SER A 312 -0.35 6.95 17.95
CA SER A 312 -1.66 6.47 17.54
C SER A 312 -1.77 6.60 16.02
N GLN A 313 -2.46 5.66 15.39
CA GLN A 313 -2.70 5.65 13.96
C GLN A 313 -4.19 5.51 13.72
N THR A 314 -4.69 6.16 12.67
CA THR A 314 -6.07 6.03 12.24
C THR A 314 -6.13 6.06 10.72
N GLY A 315 -7.12 5.37 10.16
CA GLY A 315 -7.32 5.26 8.71
C GLY A 315 -8.54 6.03 8.27
N ALA A 316 -8.42 6.76 7.17
CA ALA A 316 -9.55 7.33 6.46
C ALA A 316 -9.68 6.68 5.07
N HIS A 317 -10.86 6.80 4.47
CA HIS A 317 -11.07 6.34 3.09
C HIS A 317 -10.09 7.06 2.14
N PRO A 318 -9.45 6.36 1.18
CA PRO A 318 -8.37 6.93 0.36
C PRO A 318 -8.82 8.13 -0.51
N LEU A 319 -10.10 8.20 -0.86
CA LEU A 319 -10.68 9.34 -1.59
C LEU A 319 -10.95 10.58 -0.70
N LEU A 320 -10.74 10.49 0.62
CA LEU A 320 -10.96 11.61 1.52
C LEU A 320 -9.71 12.50 1.56
N SER A 321 -9.79 13.68 0.95
CA SER A 321 -8.65 14.59 0.88
C SER A 321 -8.27 15.16 2.25
N LEU A 322 -6.98 15.50 2.41
CA LEU A 322 -6.46 16.10 3.63
C LEU A 322 -7.07 17.47 3.91
N GLU A 323 -7.43 18.24 2.90
CA GLU A 323 -8.14 19.52 3.06
C GLU A 323 -9.54 19.33 3.64
N ARG A 324 -10.22 18.23 3.31
CA ARG A 324 -11.54 17.91 3.85
C ARG A 324 -11.43 17.49 5.31
N ILE A 325 -10.42 16.69 5.65
CA ILE A 325 -10.11 16.30 7.02
C ILE A 325 -9.74 17.52 7.87
N ALA A 326 -8.85 18.38 7.38
CA ALA A 326 -8.44 19.60 8.07
C ALA A 326 -9.63 20.56 8.30
N ARG A 327 -10.49 20.76 7.28
CA ARG A 327 -11.74 21.52 7.44
C ARG A 327 -12.65 20.97 8.53
N ALA A 328 -12.78 19.65 8.62
CA ALA A 328 -13.59 19.00 9.65
C ALA A 328 -13.03 19.25 11.07
N HIS A 329 -11.70 19.19 11.23
CA HIS A 329 -11.04 19.52 12.51
C HIS A 329 -11.25 20.98 12.89
N VAL A 330 -11.08 21.92 11.95
CA VAL A 330 -11.33 23.34 12.19
C VAL A 330 -12.78 23.59 12.59
N LYS A 331 -13.75 22.94 11.92
CA LYS A 331 -15.18 23.02 12.28
C LYS A 331 -15.47 22.49 13.69
N ARG A 332 -14.66 21.56 14.21
CA ARG A 332 -14.73 21.02 15.57
C ARG A 332 -13.98 21.87 16.62
N GLY A 333 -13.42 23.01 16.21
CA GLY A 333 -12.72 23.94 17.11
C GLY A 333 -11.21 23.72 17.23
N TYR A 334 -10.63 22.79 16.47
CA TYR A 334 -9.17 22.63 16.43
C TYR A 334 -8.52 23.73 15.58
N PRO A 335 -7.35 24.24 15.96
CA PRO A 335 -6.54 25.15 15.15
C PRO A 335 -6.24 24.71 13.71
N GLY A 336 -6.22 23.41 13.43
CA GLY A 336 -5.93 22.84 12.12
C GLY A 336 -6.11 21.31 12.13
N ILE A 337 -5.46 20.60 11.22
CA ILE A 337 -5.38 19.13 11.29
C ILE A 337 -4.58 18.72 12.54
N ALA A 338 -5.00 17.65 13.22
CA ALA A 338 -4.40 17.19 14.47
C ALA A 338 -3.33 16.10 14.29
N TYR A 339 -3.12 15.62 13.06
CA TYR A 339 -2.13 14.59 12.75
C TYR A 339 -0.75 15.20 12.54
N ASP A 340 0.26 14.60 13.16
CA ASP A 340 1.67 14.97 12.98
C ASP A 340 2.22 14.45 11.63
N PHE A 341 1.74 13.28 11.20
CA PHE A 341 2.15 12.61 9.97
C PHE A 341 0.94 12.04 9.23
N VAL A 342 1.06 11.95 7.90
CA VAL A 342 0.10 11.27 7.04
C VAL A 342 0.84 10.55 5.93
N VAL A 343 0.31 9.39 5.57
CA VAL A 343 0.64 8.66 4.34
C VAL A 343 -0.61 8.74 3.47
N ASP A 344 -0.48 9.31 2.28
CA ASP A 344 -1.62 9.43 1.37
C ASP A 344 -1.71 8.19 0.45
N ALA A 345 -2.67 8.19 -0.48
CA ALA A 345 -2.87 7.06 -1.39
C ALA A 345 -1.68 6.82 -2.35
N ALA A 346 -0.78 7.79 -2.51
CA ALA A 346 0.44 7.68 -3.30
C ALA A 346 1.65 7.14 -2.49
N GLY A 347 1.50 6.94 -1.18
CA GLY A 347 2.54 6.45 -0.27
C GLY A 347 3.33 7.55 0.41
#